data_AF-A0A953VVB8-F1
#
_entry.id   AF-A0A953VVB8-F1
#
_cell.length_a   1.000
_cell.length_b   1.000
_cell.length_c   1.000
_cell.angle_alpha   90.00
_cell.angle_beta   90.00
_cell.angle_gamma   90.00
#
_symmetry.space_group_name_H-M   'P 1'
#
loop_
_entity.id
_entity.type
_entity.pdbx_description
1 polymer ?
#
loop_
_entity_poly.entity_id
_entity_poly.type
_entity_poly.pdbx_seq_one_letter_code
_entity_poly.pdbx_strand_id
1 'polypeptide(L)'
;MKNLSRDPRSAEEKDAKRRAFAEKAGKSVDEVRALEEALCRVPIERFLDELFGPDHSAFYDEGEDLWIVPDRKHQGPGFGFIAMRSDRSWFTGVVKPEVFQ
;
A
#
# COMPACT_ATOMS: atom_id res chain seq x y z
N MET A 1 10.18 17.54 -6.97
CA MET A 1 11.06 16.59 -6.26
C MET A 1 10.35 15.25 -6.24
N LYS A 2 11.00 14.13 -6.59
CA LYS A 2 10.36 12.81 -6.43
C LYS A 2 10.26 12.56 -4.93
N ASN A 3 9.06 12.56 -4.38
CA ASN A 3 8.85 12.13 -2.99
C ASN A 3 9.34 10.68 -2.90
N LEU A 4 10.41 10.47 -2.16
CA LEU A 4 10.87 9.13 -1.80
C LEU A 4 9.82 8.56 -0.86
N SER A 5 9.20 7.44 -1.25
CA SER A 5 8.25 6.73 -0.40
C SER A 5 8.81 6.55 1.02
N ARG A 6 7.96 6.79 2.02
CA ARG A 6 8.28 6.61 3.45
C ARG A 6 8.15 5.15 3.92
N ASP A 7 8.34 4.20 3.01
CA ASP A 7 8.37 2.77 3.36
C ASP A 7 9.62 2.47 4.20
N PRO A 8 9.47 2.03 5.47
CA PRO A 8 10.58 1.86 6.40
C PRO A 8 11.48 0.66 6.07
N ARG A 9 11.07 -0.21 5.15
CA ARG A 9 11.83 -1.41 4.78
C ARG A 9 13.13 -1.04 4.07
N SER A 10 14.20 -1.75 4.40
CA SER A 10 15.49 -1.59 3.72
C SER A 10 15.41 -2.06 2.26
N ALA A 11 16.39 -1.66 1.44
CA ALA A 11 16.48 -2.14 0.06
C ALA A 11 16.62 -3.67 0.00
N GLU A 12 17.39 -4.25 0.91
CA GLU A 12 17.60 -5.69 1.04
C GLU A 12 16.31 -6.43 1.39
N GLU A 13 15.51 -5.88 2.32
CA GLU A 13 14.21 -6.46 2.69
C GLU A 13 13.22 -6.42 1.51
N LYS A 14 13.18 -5.30 0.78
CA LYS A 14 12.35 -5.16 -0.43
C LYS A 14 12.78 -6.17 -1.49
N ASP A 15 14.07 -6.32 -1.72
CA ASP A 15 14.59 -7.29 -2.70
C ASP A 15 14.39 -8.74 -2.27
N ALA A 16 14.48 -9.05 -0.98
CA ALA A 16 14.14 -10.37 -0.45
C ALA A 16 12.66 -10.70 -0.69
N LYS A 17 11.76 -9.73 -0.48
CA LYS A 17 10.33 -9.88 -0.77
C LYS A 17 10.06 -10.08 -2.27
N ARG A 18 10.74 -9.32 -3.14
CA ARG A 18 10.64 -9.51 -4.60
C ARG A 18 11.08 -10.90 -5.02
N ARG A 19 12.22 -11.39 -4.51
CA ARG A 19 12.69 -12.75 -4.77
C ARG A 19 11.67 -13.81 -4.35
N ALA A 20 11.13 -13.70 -3.14
CA ALA A 20 10.14 -14.64 -2.64
C ALA A 20 8.84 -14.62 -3.48
N PHE A 21 8.38 -13.44 -3.90
CA PHE A 21 7.20 -13.32 -4.76
C PHE A 21 7.48 -13.88 -6.17
N ALA A 22 8.63 -13.55 -6.76
CA ALA A 22 9.06 -14.03 -8.06
C ALA A 22 9.08 -15.56 -8.11
N GLU A 23 9.70 -16.20 -7.10
CA GLU A 23 9.72 -17.66 -6.95
C GLU A 23 8.29 -18.25 -6.88
N LYS A 24 7.45 -17.71 -5.99
CA LYS A 24 6.07 -18.17 -5.82
C LYS A 24 5.22 -18.00 -7.09
N ALA A 25 5.44 -16.92 -7.84
CA ALA A 25 4.69 -16.59 -9.04
C ALA A 25 5.25 -17.26 -10.31
N GLY A 26 6.39 -17.96 -10.24
CA GLY A 26 7.09 -18.49 -11.42
C GLY A 26 7.57 -17.38 -12.35
N LYS A 27 7.99 -16.24 -11.78
CA LYS A 27 8.42 -15.02 -12.47
C LYS A 27 9.88 -14.70 -12.15
N SER A 28 10.50 -13.88 -12.98
CA SER A 28 11.80 -13.29 -12.67
C SER A 28 11.67 -12.09 -11.73
N VAL A 29 12.73 -11.79 -10.97
CA VAL A 29 12.77 -10.58 -10.12
C VAL A 29 12.62 -9.30 -10.95
N ASP A 30 13.18 -9.29 -12.16
CA ASP A 30 13.12 -8.13 -13.06
C ASP A 30 11.70 -7.91 -13.61
N GLU A 31 10.94 -8.97 -13.92
CA GLU A 31 9.50 -8.86 -14.24
C GLU A 31 8.71 -8.25 -13.08
N VAL A 32 8.99 -8.66 -11.85
CA VAL A 32 8.34 -8.11 -10.65
C VAL A 32 8.69 -6.64 -10.47
N ARG A 33 9.97 -6.27 -10.62
CA ARG A 33 10.40 -4.87 -10.54
C ARG A 33 9.75 -4.01 -11.64
N ALA A 34 9.71 -4.50 -12.87
CA ALA A 34 9.06 -3.80 -13.97
C ALA A 34 7.55 -3.62 -13.73
N LEU A 35 6.88 -4.61 -13.14
CA LEU A 35 5.48 -4.50 -12.73
C LEU A 35 5.30 -3.44 -11.65
N GLU A 36 6.09 -3.46 -10.58
CA GLU A 36 6.04 -2.44 -9.52
C GLU A 36 6.24 -1.03 -10.08
N GLU A 37 7.23 -0.84 -10.95
CA GLU A 37 7.46 0.43 -11.63
C GLU A 37 6.28 0.87 -12.51
N ALA A 38 5.64 -0.07 -13.21
CA ALA A 38 4.47 0.22 -14.02
C ALA A 38 3.26 0.62 -13.16
N LEU A 39 3.05 -0.06 -12.03
CA LEU A 39 1.99 0.29 -11.07
C LEU A 39 2.18 1.70 -10.51
N CYS A 40 3.42 2.11 -10.23
CA CYS A 40 3.74 3.47 -9.78
C CYS A 40 3.45 4.56 -10.83
N ARG A 41 3.33 4.21 -12.12
CA ARG A 41 2.97 5.16 -13.19
C ARG A 41 1.46 5.36 -13.35
N VAL A 42 0.65 4.45 -12.79
CA VAL A 42 -0.80 4.62 -12.78
C VAL A 42 -1.15 5.75 -11.80
N PRO A 43 -1.97 6.76 -12.18
CA PRO A 43 -2.43 7.77 -11.23
C PRO A 43 -3.02 7.12 -9.98
N ILE A 44 -2.68 7.64 -8.80
CA ILE A 44 -3.03 6.99 -7.53
C ILE A 44 -4.55 6.94 -7.34
N GLU A 45 -5.28 7.97 -7.75
CA GLU A 45 -6.73 8.04 -7.70
C GLU A 45 -7.35 6.89 -8.50
N ARG A 46 -6.93 6.73 -9.75
CA ARG A 46 -7.38 5.61 -10.59
C ARG A 46 -7.04 4.25 -9.97
N PHE A 47 -5.88 4.14 -9.34
CA PHE A 47 -5.46 2.88 -8.73
C PHE A 47 -6.31 2.53 -7.50
N LEU A 48 -6.68 3.53 -6.70
CA LEU A 48 -7.58 3.35 -5.56
C LEU A 48 -8.99 2.96 -6.02
N ASP A 49 -9.51 3.61 -7.07
CA ASP A 49 -10.80 3.27 -7.68
C ASP A 49 -10.85 1.81 -8.16
N GLU A 50 -9.81 1.34 -8.85
CA GLU A 50 -9.73 -0.03 -9.37
C GLU A 50 -9.65 -1.07 -8.24
N LEU A 51 -9.04 -0.74 -7.10
CA LEU A 51 -8.85 -1.67 -5.99
C LEU A 51 -10.02 -1.69 -5.00
N PHE A 52 -10.62 -0.53 -4.74
CA PHE A 52 -11.57 -0.33 -3.64
C PHE A 52 -12.93 0.18 -4.10
N GLY A 53 -13.09 0.46 -5.41
CA GLY A 53 -14.27 1.08 -6.00
C GLY A 53 -14.26 2.60 -5.90
N PRO A 54 -15.10 3.31 -6.67
CA PRO A 54 -15.12 4.78 -6.73
C PRO A 54 -15.52 5.45 -5.40
N ASP A 55 -16.25 4.74 -4.55
CA ASP A 55 -16.67 5.25 -3.23
C ASP A 55 -15.73 4.79 -2.12
N HIS A 56 -14.42 4.63 -2.40
CA HIS A 56 -13.45 4.06 -1.46
C HIS A 56 -13.22 4.89 -0.18
N SER A 57 -13.61 6.17 -0.17
CA SER A 57 -13.49 7.07 1.00
C SER A 57 -12.05 7.19 1.52
N ALA A 58 -11.05 7.11 0.63
CA ALA A 58 -9.67 7.24 1.06
C ALA A 58 -9.40 8.68 1.49
N PHE A 59 -8.59 8.84 2.53
CA PHE A 59 -7.99 10.12 2.86
C PHE A 59 -6.49 10.04 2.66
N TYR A 60 -5.87 11.17 2.31
CA TYR A 60 -4.42 11.25 2.15
C TYR A 60 -3.80 11.97 3.35
N ASP A 61 -2.86 11.30 4.00
CA ASP A 61 -2.00 11.85 5.03
C ASP A 61 -0.67 12.26 4.41
N GLU A 62 -0.51 13.57 4.16
CA GLU A 62 0.72 14.16 3.63
C GLU A 62 1.93 13.99 4.55
N GLY A 63 1.68 13.97 5.87
CA GLY A 63 2.73 13.82 6.87
C GLY A 63 3.40 12.45 6.77
N GLU A 64 2.64 11.41 6.43
CA GLU A 64 3.14 10.03 6.36
C GLU A 64 3.27 9.47 4.93
N ASP A 65 2.88 10.22 3.88
CA ASP A 65 2.79 9.75 2.50
C ASP A 65 1.89 8.50 2.39
N LEU A 66 0.68 8.60 2.96
CA LEU A 66 -0.26 7.48 3.03
C LEU A 66 -1.65 7.85 2.52
N TRP A 67 -2.14 7.07 1.56
CA TRP A 67 -3.57 6.95 1.28
C TRP A 67 -4.16 5.88 2.19
N ILE A 68 -5.10 6.26 3.04
CA ILE A 68 -5.70 5.39 4.05
C ILE A 68 -7.16 5.15 3.67
N VAL A 69 -7.49 3.88 3.44
CA VAL A 69 -8.80 3.38 3.04
C VAL A 69 -9.43 2.63 4.21
N PRO A 70 -10.69 2.89 4.58
CA PRO A 70 -11.40 2.09 5.57
C PRO A 70 -11.50 0.62 5.14
N ASP A 71 -11.12 -0.31 6.01
CA ASP A 71 -11.34 -1.74 5.77
C ASP A 71 -12.78 -2.11 6.13
N ARG A 72 -13.67 -2.10 5.13
CA ARG A 72 -15.08 -2.45 5.28
C ARG A 72 -15.32 -3.91 5.70
N LYS A 73 -14.30 -4.78 5.65
CA LYS A 73 -14.41 -6.19 6.07
C LYS A 73 -14.07 -6.38 7.54
N HIS A 74 -13.46 -5.38 8.20
CA HIS A 74 -13.16 -5.44 9.62
C HIS A 74 -14.46 -5.34 10.45
N GLN A 75 -14.74 -6.37 11.25
CA GLN A 75 -15.94 -6.43 12.11
C GLN A 75 -15.59 -6.35 13.61
N GLY A 76 -14.30 -6.29 13.95
CA GLY A 76 -13.84 -6.20 15.33
C GLY A 76 -13.94 -4.78 15.89
N PRO A 77 -13.70 -4.60 17.20
CA PRO A 77 -13.61 -3.27 17.79
C PRO A 77 -12.57 -2.39 17.09
N GLY A 78 -12.82 -1.08 17.09
CA GLY A 78 -11.92 -0.08 16.53
C GLY A 78 -12.14 0.18 15.04
N PHE A 79 -11.14 0.77 14.40
CA PHE A 79 -11.19 1.14 12.98
C PHE A 79 -10.12 0.37 12.19
N GLY A 80 -10.55 -0.57 11.38
CA GLY A 80 -9.69 -1.27 10.44
C GLY A 80 -9.39 -0.42 9.21
N PHE A 81 -8.16 -0.46 8.71
CA PHE A 81 -7.75 0.30 7.54
C PHE A 81 -6.74 -0.44 6.68
N ILE A 82 -6.69 -0.06 5.41
CA ILE A 82 -5.61 -0.38 4.46
C ILE A 82 -4.91 0.92 4.13
N ALA A 83 -3.60 0.99 4.34
CA ALA A 83 -2.78 2.16 4.05
C ALA A 83 -1.80 1.86 2.92
N MET A 84 -1.75 2.74 1.93
CA MET A 84 -0.92 2.61 0.73
C MET A 84 0.00 3.81 0.58
N ARG A 85 1.27 3.58 0.23
CA ARG A 85 2.28 4.62 -0.03
C ARG A 85 2.38 4.96 -1.51
N SER A 86 3.11 6.03 -1.82
CA SER A 86 3.37 6.46 -3.19
C SER A 86 4.06 5.40 -4.06
N ASP A 87 4.92 4.56 -3.47
CA ASP A 87 5.56 3.41 -4.13
C ASP A 87 4.68 2.15 -4.25
N ARG A 88 3.39 2.27 -3.89
CA ARG A 88 2.39 1.18 -3.90
C ARG A 88 2.68 0.04 -2.95
N SER A 89 3.66 0.18 -2.06
CA SER A 89 3.69 -0.63 -0.85
C SER A 89 2.47 -0.31 0.02
N TRP A 90 1.97 -1.32 0.70
CA TRP A 90 0.79 -1.18 1.54
C TRP A 90 0.89 -2.06 2.78
N PHE A 91 0.06 -1.74 3.76
CA PHE A 91 -0.13 -2.53 4.97
C PHE A 91 -1.55 -2.32 5.49
N THR A 92 -2.00 -3.21 6.36
CA THR A 92 -3.28 -3.09 7.07
C THR A 92 -3.03 -2.83 8.54
N GLY A 93 -3.96 -2.14 9.19
CA GLY A 93 -3.91 -1.92 10.63
C GLY A 93 -5.30 -1.81 11.23
N VAL A 94 -5.35 -1.82 12.56
CA VAL A 94 -6.56 -1.53 13.33
C VAL A 94 -6.21 -0.48 14.37
N VAL A 95 -6.86 0.68 14.30
CA VAL A 95 -6.81 1.68 15.37
C VAL A 95 -7.74 1.21 16.48
N LYS A 96 -7.19 0.99 17.67
CA LYS A 96 -8.00 0.53 18.80
C LYS A 96 -8.96 1.64 19.26
N PRO A 97 -10.14 1.29 19.81
CA PRO A 97 -11.13 2.27 20.26
C PRO A 97 -10.57 3.33 21.22
N GLU A 98 -9.60 2.95 22.06
CA GLU A 98 -9.06 3.81 23.12
C GLU A 98 -8.18 4.96 22.61
N VAL A 99 -7.81 4.94 21.32
CA VAL A 99 -6.92 5.94 20.69
C VAL A 99 -7.71 7.14 20.15
N PHE A 100 -9.03 7.04 19.98
CA PHE A 100 -9.89 8.09 19.41
C PHE A 100 -10.31 9.18 20.42
N GLN A 101 -9.52 9.45 21.47
CA GLN A 101 -9.84 10.48 22.48
C GLN A 101 -9.41 11.88 22.07
#